data_AF-A0A1H7M9T4-F1
#
_entry.id   AF-A0A1H7M9T4-F1
#
_cell.length_a   1.000
_cell.length_b   1.000
_cell.length_c   1.000
_cell.angle_alpha   90.00
_cell.angle_beta   90.00
_cell.angle_gamma   90.00
#
_symmetry.space_group_name_H-M   'P 1'
#
loop_
_entity.id
_entity.type
_entity.pdbx_description
1 polymer ?
#
loop_
_entity_poly.entity_id
_entity_poly.type
_entity_poly.pdbx_seq_one_letter_code
_entity_poly.pdbx_strand_id
1 'polypeptide(L)'
;MSELKELVKKFIEIDDDLNEKIEAALSESEELDDTFEEEHKEQIEQLGNIYHDIEHIVFSEEFIIVSNAKSEQKEIVALIISEEDEEVEEFVIPVFTDEEEANKAIELFKEQFEENEFVCDKKTGNEIVSEYAEDEEFIGLAINAPQWDFVIGGEDVHECCE
;
A
#
# COMPACT_ATOMS: atom_id res chain seq x y z
N MET A 1 -8.14 -0.35 12.67
CA MET A 1 -6.67 -0.28 12.86
C MET A 1 -5.99 -1.56 13.36
N SER A 2 -6.20 -2.08 14.58
CA SER A 2 -5.50 -3.33 15.00
C SER A 2 -5.83 -4.52 14.10
N GLU A 3 -7.06 -4.60 13.62
CA GLU A 3 -7.53 -5.61 12.67
C GLU A 3 -6.85 -5.49 11.31
N LEU A 4 -6.82 -4.29 10.71
CA LEU A 4 -6.05 -4.00 9.49
C LEU A 4 -4.59 -4.46 9.64
N LYS A 5 -3.99 -4.18 10.79
CA LYS A 5 -2.61 -4.56 11.07
C LYS A 5 -2.40 -6.08 11.07
N GLU A 6 -3.35 -6.84 11.58
CA GLU A 6 -3.30 -8.31 11.58
C GLU A 6 -3.56 -8.89 10.19
N LEU A 7 -4.50 -8.31 9.45
CA LEU A 7 -4.81 -8.71 8.08
C LEU A 7 -3.64 -8.49 7.13
N VAL A 8 -3.02 -7.30 7.13
CA VAL A 8 -1.85 -7.02 6.27
C VAL A 8 -0.69 -7.96 6.60
N LYS A 9 -0.41 -8.22 7.87
CA LYS A 9 0.63 -9.19 8.26
C LYS A 9 0.33 -10.60 7.77
N LYS A 10 -0.92 -11.03 7.89
CA LYS A 10 -1.36 -12.34 7.42
C LYS A 10 -1.30 -12.44 5.90
N PHE A 11 -1.65 -11.36 5.20
CA PHE A 11 -1.53 -11.27 3.74
C PHE A 11 -0.08 -11.49 3.33
N ILE A 12 0.85 -10.69 3.87
CA ILE A 12 2.28 -10.78 3.55
C ILE A 12 2.83 -12.17 3.86
N GLU A 13 2.47 -12.78 5.00
CA GLU A 13 2.92 -14.14 5.35
C GLU A 13 2.46 -15.20 4.34
N ILE A 14 1.23 -15.11 3.83
CA ILE A 14 0.71 -16.04 2.84
C ILE A 14 1.32 -15.77 1.46
N ASP A 15 1.46 -14.49 1.09
CA ASP A 15 2.04 -14.07 -0.18
C ASP A 15 3.51 -14.50 -0.29
N ASP A 16 4.33 -14.25 0.74
CA ASP A 16 5.72 -14.68 0.81
C ASP A 16 5.86 -16.21 0.68
N ASP A 17 5.05 -16.97 1.43
CA ASP A 17 5.06 -18.44 1.36
C ASP A 17 4.64 -18.96 -0.02
N LEU A 18 3.67 -18.32 -0.67
CA LEU A 18 3.28 -18.65 -2.04
C LEU A 18 4.38 -18.30 -3.05
N ASN A 19 5.02 -17.14 -2.92
CA ASN A 19 6.11 -16.70 -3.78
C ASN A 19 7.30 -17.68 -3.69
N GLU A 20 7.69 -18.12 -2.48
CA GLU A 20 8.73 -19.14 -2.31
C GLU A 20 8.38 -20.47 -3.04
N LYS A 21 7.11 -20.87 -3.01
CA LYS A 21 6.63 -22.08 -3.70
C LYS A 21 6.60 -21.90 -5.22
N ILE A 22 6.21 -20.73 -5.70
CA ILE A 22 6.25 -20.38 -7.13
C ILE A 22 7.68 -20.44 -7.63
N GLU A 23 8.62 -19.81 -6.93
CA GLU A 23 10.05 -19.83 -7.28
C GLU A 23 10.60 -21.27 -7.29
N ALA A 24 10.23 -22.08 -6.30
CA ALA A 24 10.64 -23.48 -6.25
C ALA A 24 10.09 -24.27 -7.46
N ALA A 25 8.81 -24.12 -7.79
CA ALA A 25 8.19 -24.77 -8.93
C ALA A 25 8.84 -24.33 -10.26
N LEU A 26 9.12 -23.04 -10.42
CA LEU A 26 9.80 -22.47 -11.60
C LEU A 26 11.29 -22.83 -11.66
N SER A 27 11.90 -23.25 -10.54
CA SER A 27 13.25 -23.81 -10.56
C SER A 27 13.29 -25.21 -11.17
N GLU A 28 12.17 -25.95 -11.11
CA GLU A 28 12.01 -27.30 -11.63
C GLU A 28 11.32 -27.36 -13.02
N SER A 29 10.61 -26.29 -13.41
CA SER A 29 9.83 -26.16 -14.65
C SER A 29 9.94 -24.75 -15.24
N GLU A 30 9.89 -24.59 -16.56
CA GLU A 30 9.94 -23.24 -17.19
C GLU A 30 8.64 -22.42 -16.96
N GLU A 31 7.53 -23.09 -16.64
CA GLU A 31 6.22 -22.48 -16.41
C GLU A 31 5.52 -23.18 -15.23
N LEU A 32 4.64 -22.45 -14.53
CA LEU A 32 3.70 -23.04 -13.58
C LEU A 32 2.66 -23.84 -14.35
N ASP A 33 2.41 -25.07 -13.93
CA ASP A 33 1.34 -25.89 -14.51
C ASP A 33 0.04 -25.74 -13.71
N ASP A 34 -1.08 -26.20 -14.31
CA ASP A 34 -2.40 -26.14 -13.70
C ASP A 34 -2.47 -26.87 -12.35
N THR A 35 -1.53 -27.79 -12.06
CA THR A 35 -1.52 -28.53 -10.79
C THR A 35 -1.06 -27.66 -9.62
N PHE A 36 -0.17 -26.69 -9.87
CA PHE A 36 0.24 -25.72 -8.85
C PHE A 36 -0.97 -24.92 -8.33
N GLU A 37 -1.79 -24.39 -9.24
CA GLU A 37 -3.00 -23.65 -8.86
C GLU A 37 -3.99 -24.53 -8.09
N GLU A 38 -4.18 -25.79 -8.48
CA GLU A 38 -5.05 -26.73 -7.76
C GLU A 38 -4.51 -27.08 -6.37
N GLU A 39 -3.21 -27.28 -6.22
CA GLU A 39 -2.55 -27.61 -4.94
C GLU A 39 -2.56 -26.45 -3.95
N HIS A 40 -2.46 -25.21 -4.45
CA HIS A 40 -2.39 -23.99 -3.65
C HIS A 40 -3.67 -23.17 -3.63
N LYS A 41 -4.76 -23.70 -4.23
CA LYS A 41 -6.05 -23.03 -4.35
C LYS A 41 -6.56 -22.41 -3.04
N GLU A 42 -6.48 -23.15 -1.93
CA GLU A 42 -6.97 -22.64 -0.64
C GLU A 42 -6.19 -21.40 -0.18
N GLN A 43 -4.88 -21.35 -0.40
CA GLN A 43 -4.04 -20.20 -0.06
C GLN A 43 -4.35 -19.00 -0.96
N ILE A 44 -4.51 -19.24 -2.27
CA ILE A 44 -4.88 -18.21 -3.25
C ILE A 44 -6.26 -17.61 -2.92
N GLU A 45 -7.26 -18.46 -2.64
CA GLU A 45 -8.59 -18.02 -2.22
C GLU A 45 -8.53 -17.26 -0.89
N GLN A 46 -7.71 -17.70 0.07
CA GLN A 46 -7.52 -16.98 1.33
C GLN A 46 -6.88 -15.61 1.12
N LEU A 47 -5.87 -15.50 0.26
CA LEU A 47 -5.19 -14.26 -0.06
C LEU A 47 -6.15 -13.25 -0.69
N GLY A 48 -6.97 -13.67 -1.66
CA GLY A 48 -8.00 -12.82 -2.25
C GLY A 48 -9.07 -12.34 -1.25
N ASN A 49 -9.52 -13.21 -0.34
CA ASN A 49 -10.47 -12.80 0.71
C ASN A 49 -9.86 -11.79 1.69
N ILE A 50 -8.60 -12.00 2.09
CA ILE A 50 -7.89 -11.08 2.99
C ILE A 50 -7.68 -9.74 2.31
N TYR A 51 -7.28 -9.74 1.03
CA TYR A 51 -7.12 -8.51 0.25
C TYR A 51 -8.41 -7.70 0.22
N HIS A 52 -9.53 -8.34 -0.13
CA HIS A 52 -10.84 -7.71 -0.14
C HIS A 52 -11.23 -7.15 1.24
N ASP A 53 -11.01 -7.89 2.34
CA ASP A 53 -11.27 -7.39 3.68
C ASP A 53 -10.39 -6.17 4.03
N ILE A 54 -9.13 -6.16 3.57
CA ILE A 54 -8.22 -5.01 3.73
C ILE A 54 -8.75 -3.80 2.96
N GLU A 55 -9.14 -3.94 1.69
CA GLU A 55 -9.68 -2.85 0.87
C GLU A 55 -10.87 -2.17 1.56
N HIS A 56 -11.85 -2.96 2.04
CA HIS A 56 -13.02 -2.43 2.75
C HIS A 56 -12.62 -1.58 3.96
N ILE A 57 -11.63 -2.05 4.72
CA ILE A 57 -11.13 -1.32 5.90
C ILE A 57 -10.38 -0.06 5.47
N VAL A 58 -9.49 -0.16 4.48
CA VAL A 58 -8.66 0.95 4.02
C VAL A 58 -9.51 2.08 3.46
N PHE A 59 -10.54 1.79 2.67
CA PHE A 59 -11.38 2.86 2.12
C PHE A 59 -12.37 3.45 3.13
N SER A 60 -12.70 2.74 4.22
CA SER A 60 -13.67 3.20 5.21
C SER A 60 -13.07 3.80 6.48
N GLU A 61 -11.82 3.47 6.84
CA GLU A 61 -11.15 3.99 8.04
C GLU A 61 -10.47 5.35 7.80
N GLU A 62 -10.28 6.07 8.91
CA GLU A 62 -9.51 7.32 8.97
C GLU A 62 -8.04 7.01 9.22
N PHE A 63 -7.17 7.51 8.35
CA PHE A 63 -5.72 7.38 8.44
C PHE A 63 -5.06 8.72 8.75
N ILE A 64 -3.85 8.64 9.28
CA ILE A 64 -2.97 9.78 9.39
C ILE A 64 -2.18 9.91 8.09
N ILE A 65 -2.19 11.10 7.50
CA ILE A 65 -1.34 11.46 6.36
C ILE A 65 -0.30 12.48 6.80
N VAL A 66 0.81 12.55 6.07
CA VAL A 66 1.89 13.48 6.35
C VAL A 66 2.00 14.49 5.22
N SER A 67 2.10 15.77 5.55
CA SER A 67 2.23 16.87 4.59
C SER A 67 3.42 17.77 4.93
N ASN A 68 3.97 18.42 3.92
CA ASN A 68 5.00 19.45 4.11
C ASN A 68 4.35 20.79 4.52
N ALA A 69 4.51 21.16 5.79
CA ALA A 69 4.00 22.40 6.37
C ALA A 69 4.62 23.68 5.78
N LYS A 70 5.79 23.58 5.14
CA LYS A 70 6.43 24.71 4.46
C LYS A 70 5.93 24.91 3.03
N SER A 71 5.23 23.92 2.45
CA SER A 71 4.60 24.07 1.15
C SER A 71 3.44 25.07 1.25
N GLU A 72 3.33 25.99 0.28
CA GLU A 72 2.23 26.96 0.21
C GLU A 72 0.86 26.27 0.13
N GLN A 73 0.83 25.03 -0.38
CA GLN A 73 -0.39 24.24 -0.57
C GLN A 73 -0.52 23.08 0.43
N LYS A 74 0.42 22.94 1.38
CA LYS A 74 0.51 21.76 2.28
C LYS A 74 0.48 20.44 1.51
N GLU A 75 1.35 20.32 0.52
CA GLU A 75 1.47 19.11 -0.30
C GLU A 75 1.65 17.87 0.59
N ILE A 76 0.82 16.85 0.33
CA ILE A 76 0.93 15.54 0.97
C ILE A 76 2.23 14.90 0.49
N VAL A 77 2.93 14.23 1.39
CA VAL A 77 4.11 13.44 1.05
C VAL A 77 3.66 12.27 0.17
N ALA A 78 4.29 12.09 -0.98
CA ALA A 78 4.12 10.95 -1.87
C ALA A 78 5.43 10.15 -1.94
N LEU A 79 5.32 8.84 -2.18
CA LEU A 79 6.47 7.98 -2.48
C LEU A 79 6.44 7.66 -3.97
N ILE A 80 7.52 8.00 -4.67
CA ILE A 80 7.67 7.73 -6.11
C ILE A 80 8.14 6.27 -6.28
N ILE A 81 7.46 5.51 -7.14
CA ILE A 81 7.68 4.08 -7.40
C ILE A 81 8.37 3.82 -8.76
N SER A 82 8.57 4.85 -9.59
CA SER A 82 9.22 4.73 -10.88
C SER A 82 10.75 4.55 -10.80
N GLU A 83 11.33 3.86 -11.79
CA GLU A 83 12.78 3.85 -12.00
C GLU A 83 13.26 5.23 -12.49
N GLU A 84 14.49 5.64 -12.15
CA GLU A 84 15.03 6.99 -12.43
C GLU A 84 15.00 7.43 -13.91
N ASP A 85 14.76 6.50 -14.85
CA ASP A 85 14.79 6.70 -16.30
C ASP A 85 13.40 6.63 -16.97
N GLU A 86 12.29 6.51 -16.22
CA GLU A 86 10.94 6.47 -16.78
C GLU A 86 10.37 7.87 -17.09
N GLU A 87 9.55 7.97 -18.14
CA GLU A 87 8.94 9.23 -18.58
C GLU A 87 7.74 9.67 -17.72
N VAL A 88 7.24 8.78 -16.85
CA VAL A 88 6.08 8.96 -15.98
C VAL A 88 6.48 8.54 -14.56
N GLU A 89 6.22 9.39 -13.57
CA GLU A 89 6.59 9.12 -12.17
C GLU A 89 5.38 8.63 -11.38
N GLU A 90 5.14 7.32 -11.39
CA GLU A 90 4.07 6.71 -10.60
C GLU A 90 4.31 6.93 -9.10
N PHE A 91 3.25 7.23 -8.34
CA PHE A 91 3.37 7.50 -6.91
C PHE A 91 2.25 6.94 -6.06
N VAL A 92 2.59 6.61 -4.81
CA VAL A 92 1.65 6.24 -3.75
C VAL A 92 1.60 7.29 -2.65
N ILE A 93 0.48 7.38 -1.96
CA ILE A 93 0.35 8.18 -0.74
C ILE A 93 0.52 7.27 0.48
N PRO A 94 1.55 7.47 1.32
CA PRO A 94 1.69 6.75 2.57
C PRO A 94 0.61 7.18 3.56
N VAL A 95 -0.08 6.19 4.14
CA VAL A 95 -1.13 6.37 5.12
C VAL A 95 -0.80 5.59 6.40
N PHE A 96 -1.01 6.21 7.54
CA PHE A 96 -0.56 5.68 8.83
C PHE A 96 -1.72 5.32 9.74
N THR A 97 -1.56 4.16 10.37
CA THR A 97 -2.59 3.58 11.22
C THR A 97 -2.63 4.17 12.63
N ASP A 98 -1.53 4.77 13.07
CA ASP A 98 -1.41 5.47 14.34
C ASP A 98 -0.26 6.49 14.30
N GLU A 99 -0.22 7.35 15.33
CA GLU A 99 0.78 8.41 15.45
C GLU A 99 2.20 7.87 15.64
N GLU A 100 2.38 6.67 16.19
CA GLU A 100 3.71 6.09 16.38
C GLU A 100 4.34 5.75 15.02
N GLU A 101 3.60 5.09 14.13
CA GLU A 101 4.09 4.78 12.78
C GLU A 101 4.31 6.06 11.95
N ALA A 102 3.38 7.02 12.04
CA ALA A 102 3.53 8.31 11.36
C ALA A 102 4.80 9.05 11.83
N ASN A 103 5.07 9.07 13.13
CA ASN A 103 6.27 9.72 13.66
C ASN A 103 7.56 9.01 13.22
N LYS A 104 7.59 7.68 13.20
CA LYS A 104 8.74 6.92 12.68
C LYS A 104 9.02 7.26 11.22
N ALA A 105 7.98 7.34 10.38
CA ALA A 105 8.15 7.74 8.99
C ALA A 105 8.64 9.19 8.86
N ILE A 106 8.11 10.12 9.66
CA ILE A 106 8.57 11.51 9.69
C ILE A 106 10.05 11.61 10.11
N GLU A 107 10.52 10.80 11.06
CA GLU A 107 11.94 10.76 11.43
C GLU A 107 12.81 10.40 10.22
N LEU A 108 12.42 9.38 9.45
CA LEU A 108 13.11 8.98 8.22
C LEU A 108 13.07 10.07 7.15
N PHE A 109 11.90 10.70 6.94
CA PHE A 109 11.77 11.78 5.97
C PHE A 109 12.64 12.99 6.34
N LYS A 110 12.78 13.31 7.62
CA LYS A 110 13.64 14.41 8.09
C LYS A 110 15.12 14.13 7.87
N GLU A 111 15.56 12.88 7.99
CA GLU A 111 16.96 12.51 7.69
C GLU A 111 17.30 12.73 6.21
N GLN A 112 16.32 12.57 5.31
CA GLN A 112 16.50 12.76 3.87
C GLN A 112 16.24 14.20 3.40
N PHE A 113 15.34 14.91 4.09
CA PHE A 113 14.85 16.24 3.71
C PHE A 113 14.85 17.20 4.91
N GLU A 114 16.04 17.49 5.46
CA GLU A 114 16.22 18.32 6.67
C GLU A 114 15.57 19.72 6.57
N GLU A 115 15.37 20.23 5.36
CA GLU A 115 14.77 21.53 5.11
C GLU A 115 13.23 21.54 5.26
N ASN A 116 12.58 20.37 5.23
CA ASN A 116 11.13 20.25 5.32
C ASN A 116 10.62 20.27 6.76
N GLU A 117 9.40 20.77 6.96
CA GLU A 117 8.68 20.66 8.22
C GLU A 117 7.44 19.81 7.96
N PHE A 118 7.33 18.69 8.65
CA PHE A 118 6.23 17.75 8.43
C PHE A 118 5.14 17.92 9.48
N VAL A 119 3.89 17.91 9.04
CA VAL A 119 2.70 17.91 9.88
C VAL A 119 1.80 16.74 9.52
N CYS A 120 1.06 16.26 10.52
CA CYS A 120 0.07 15.21 10.34
C CYS A 120 -1.32 15.81 10.16
N ASP A 121 -2.08 15.24 9.25
CA ASP A 121 -3.53 15.46 9.12
C ASP A 121 -4.23 14.10 9.10
N LYS A 122 -5.56 14.08 9.13
CA LYS A 122 -6.36 12.86 9.09
C LYS A 122 -7.38 12.91 7.97
N LYS A 123 -7.46 11.83 7.21
CA LYS A 123 -8.42 11.64 6.13
C LYS A 123 -8.85 10.19 6.04
N THR A 124 -10.06 9.94 5.58
CA THR A 124 -10.48 8.58 5.23
C THR A 124 -9.78 8.12 3.95
N GLY A 125 -9.54 6.82 3.80
CA GLY A 125 -8.89 6.30 2.59
C GLY A 125 -9.64 6.69 1.32
N ASN A 126 -10.97 6.62 1.34
CA ASN A 126 -11.80 7.05 0.20
C ASN A 126 -11.70 8.55 -0.10
N GLU A 127 -11.57 9.42 0.91
CA GLU A 127 -11.31 10.85 0.68
C GLU A 127 -9.98 11.07 -0.02
N ILE A 128 -8.93 10.35 0.39
CA ILE A 128 -7.60 10.44 -0.23
C ILE A 128 -7.69 9.99 -1.69
N VAL A 129 -8.20 8.78 -1.96
CA VAL A 129 -8.29 8.26 -3.34
C VAL A 129 -9.14 9.18 -4.23
N SER A 130 -10.26 9.68 -3.73
CA SER A 130 -11.11 10.59 -4.49
C SER A 130 -10.42 11.91 -4.87
N GLU A 131 -9.47 12.39 -4.07
CA GLU A 131 -8.70 13.60 -4.37
C GLU A 131 -7.69 13.40 -5.50
N TYR A 132 -7.23 12.17 -5.71
CA TYR A 132 -6.22 11.80 -6.70
C TYR A 132 -6.76 10.94 -7.85
N ALA A 133 -8.07 10.70 -7.92
CA ALA A 133 -8.69 9.83 -8.93
C ALA A 133 -8.55 10.34 -10.39
N GLU A 134 -8.27 11.63 -10.59
CA GLU A 134 -7.99 12.21 -11.92
C GLU A 134 -6.50 12.25 -12.26
N ASP A 135 -5.63 11.84 -11.32
CA ASP A 135 -4.18 11.79 -11.50
C ASP A 135 -3.78 10.40 -11.99
N GLU A 136 -3.42 10.31 -13.27
CA GLU A 136 -3.03 9.04 -13.92
C GLU A 136 -1.73 8.46 -13.34
N GLU A 137 -0.95 9.26 -12.60
CA GLU A 137 0.30 8.83 -11.95
C GLU A 137 0.06 8.31 -10.53
N PHE A 138 -1.14 8.52 -9.96
CA PHE A 138 -1.50 8.00 -8.65
C PHE A 138 -1.91 6.52 -8.74
N ILE A 139 -1.12 5.66 -8.11
CA ILE A 139 -1.35 4.21 -8.16
C ILE A 139 -2.03 3.66 -6.89
N GLY A 140 -1.98 4.37 -5.76
CA GLY A 140 -2.68 3.91 -4.55
C GLY A 140 -2.14 4.39 -3.20
N LEU A 141 -2.57 3.70 -2.14
CA LEU A 141 -2.24 4.00 -0.74
C LEU A 141 -1.25 2.99 -0.17
N ALA A 142 -0.12 3.47 0.34
CA ALA A 142 0.88 2.62 1.01
C ALA A 142 0.63 2.59 2.52
N ILE A 143 0.27 1.42 3.05
CA ILE A 143 -0.14 1.30 4.46
C ILE A 143 1.09 1.23 5.37
N ASN A 144 1.25 2.18 6.30
CA ASN A 144 2.39 2.28 7.22
C ASN A 144 3.75 2.20 6.50
N ALA A 145 3.90 2.85 5.34
CA ALA A 145 5.17 2.95 4.66
C ALA A 145 6.12 3.96 5.36
N PRO A 146 7.44 3.71 5.39
CA PRO A 146 8.16 2.64 4.71
C PRO A 146 8.30 1.35 5.54
N GLN A 147 7.59 1.22 6.67
CA GLN A 147 7.78 0.07 7.54
C GLN A 147 7.17 -1.20 6.94
N TRP A 148 6.07 -1.05 6.21
CA TRP A 148 5.31 -2.16 5.64
C TRP A 148 5.33 -2.03 4.12
N ASP A 149 5.70 -3.12 3.45
CA ASP A 149 5.76 -3.22 2.00
C ASP A 149 4.40 -3.66 1.46
N PHE A 150 3.39 -2.79 1.59
CA PHE A 150 2.02 -3.11 1.22
C PHE A 150 1.27 -1.89 0.70
N VAL A 151 0.70 -2.04 -0.50
CA VAL A 151 -0.03 -0.99 -1.24
C VAL A 151 -1.43 -1.50 -1.58
N ILE A 152 -2.43 -0.64 -1.44
CA ILE A 152 -3.78 -0.83 -1.97
C ILE A 152 -3.97 0.08 -3.17
N GLY A 153 -4.46 -0.48 -4.28
CA GLY A 153 -4.65 0.24 -5.53
C GLY A 153 -5.69 1.36 -5.41
N GLY A 154 -5.45 2.48 -6.09
CA GLY A 154 -6.43 3.57 -6.18
C GLY A 154 -7.66 3.21 -7.01
N GLU A 155 -7.50 2.31 -8.00
CA GLU A 155 -8.56 1.86 -8.90
C GLU A 155 -9.56 0.90 -8.23
N ASP A 156 -9.15 0.26 -7.13
CA ASP A 156 -9.91 -0.73 -6.37
C ASP A 156 -11.19 -0.17 -5.71
N VAL A 157 -11.35 1.16 -5.68
CA VAL A 157 -12.56 1.84 -5.16
C VAL A 157 -13.81 1.50 -5.98
N HIS A 158 -13.67 1.01 -7.22
CA HIS A 158 -14.79 0.81 -8.14
C HIS A 158 -15.47 -0.57 -8.12
N GLU A 159 -14.89 -1.61 -7.49
CA GLU A 159 -15.50 -2.95 -7.48
C GLU A 159 -16.31 -3.28 -6.20
N CYS A 160 -16.28 -2.41 -5.18
CA CYS A 160 -16.93 -2.67 -3.88
C CYS A 160 -18.46 -2.42 -3.84
N CYS A 161 -19.18 -2.55 -4.95
CA CYS A 161 -20.63 -2.42 -5.00
C CYS A 161 -21.30 -3.40 -5.98
N GLU A 162 -21.54 -4.64 -5.54
CA GLU A 162 -22.80 -5.39 -5.77
C GLU A 162 -23.11 -6.36 -4.61
#